data_AF-A0A497B5D6-F1
#
_entry.id   AF-A0A497B5D6-F1
#
_cell.length_a   1.000
_cell.length_b   1.000
_cell.length_c   1.000
_cell.angle_alpha   90.00
_cell.angle_beta   90.00
_cell.angle_gamma   90.00
#
_symmetry.space_group_name_H-M   'P 1'
#
loop_
_entity.id
_entity.type
_entity.pdbx_description
1 polymer ?
#
loop_
_entity_poly.entity_id
_entity_poly.type
_entity_poly.pdbx_seq_one_letter_code
_entity_poly.pdbx_strand_id
1 'polypeptide(L)'
;MDAPEPIAAWLWASGSLLLSILWTNLTWFFRRPRPDTANEIVSRLTNWRFAPSLLQFLRLLYYIGLPYGALLWGRDAVIASLLGLGGKKVDVTPAANWLDWAYDVGWTAALGIVAWALLALGWRAYRRALGDAGSKSPVAGADASGWALLREAAFHEVHWAFYRNAPLLTLGAYWGIWGGLAMAALEAALNPVWRKGLADPQKAPAQLMRGALAVVSGALFWQTHNLWLAVMLHWGVSWGLALCAKRET
;
A
#
# COMPACT_ATOMS: atom_id res chain seq x y z
N MET A 1 24.96 -15.30 15.52
CA MET A 1 24.01 -14.32 14.96
C MET A 1 23.19 -13.85 16.12
N ASP A 2 23.39 -12.60 16.52
CA ASP A 2 22.67 -12.01 17.64
C ASP A 2 21.20 -11.88 17.27
N ALA A 3 20.32 -11.97 18.27
CA ALA A 3 18.89 -11.82 18.02
C ALA A 3 18.61 -10.39 17.53
N PRO A 4 17.75 -10.22 16.51
CA PRO A 4 17.40 -8.92 15.95
C PRO A 4 16.88 -8.00 17.06
N GLU A 5 17.48 -6.82 17.22
CA GLU A 5 17.11 -5.90 18.29
C GLU A 5 15.74 -5.24 18.02
N PRO A 6 14.71 -5.52 18.85
CA PRO A 6 13.37 -5.00 18.60
C PRO A 6 13.31 -3.47 18.61
N ILE A 7 14.17 -2.82 19.42
CA ILE A 7 14.23 -1.37 19.54
C ILE A 7 14.62 -0.73 18.20
N ALA A 8 15.63 -1.28 17.51
CA ALA A 8 16.06 -0.77 16.21
C ALA A 8 14.93 -0.87 15.17
N ALA A 9 14.23 -2.01 15.13
CA ALA A 9 13.08 -2.21 14.24
C ALA A 9 11.98 -1.15 14.49
N TRP A 10 11.64 -0.89 15.76
CA TRP A 10 10.65 0.12 16.13
C TRP A 10 11.10 1.55 15.80
N LEU A 11 12.38 1.88 15.95
CA LEU A 11 12.92 3.19 15.56
C LEU A 11 12.77 3.45 14.07
N TRP A 12 13.10 2.46 13.22
CA TRP A 12 12.95 2.55 11.78
C TRP A 12 11.48 2.65 11.35
N ALA A 13 10.61 1.82 11.91
CA ALA A 13 9.18 1.84 11.60
C ALA A 13 8.52 3.16 12.03
N SER A 14 8.79 3.61 13.27
CA SER A 14 8.26 4.86 13.81
C SER A 14 8.84 6.08 13.09
N GLY A 15 10.12 6.07 12.74
CA GLY A 15 10.77 7.13 11.95
C GLY A 15 10.14 7.28 10.58
N SER A 16 9.86 6.17 9.89
CA SER A 16 9.15 6.18 8.59
C SER A 16 7.72 6.70 8.72
N LEU A 17 7.00 6.31 9.78
CA LEU A 17 5.65 6.80 10.08
C LEU A 17 5.63 8.30 10.39
N LEU A 18 6.54 8.79 11.23
CA LEU A 18 6.66 10.22 11.53
C LEU A 18 7.02 11.00 10.26
N LEU A 19 7.92 10.48 9.44
CA LEU A 19 8.31 11.11 8.18
C LEU A 19 7.12 11.27 7.23
N SER A 20 6.27 10.25 7.04
CA SER A 20 5.09 10.39 6.19
C SER A 20 4.05 11.34 6.77
N ILE A 21 3.79 11.27 8.08
CA ILE A 21 2.86 12.18 8.75
C ILE A 21 3.33 13.62 8.59
N LEU A 22 4.59 13.91 8.88
CA LEU A 22 5.17 15.25 8.74
C LEU A 22 5.11 15.72 7.29
N TRP A 23 5.54 14.89 6.34
CA TRP A 23 5.55 15.25 4.93
C TRP A 23 4.14 15.53 4.39
N THR A 24 3.16 14.68 4.70
CA THR A 24 1.77 14.85 4.24
C THR A 24 1.11 16.07 4.87
N ASN A 25 1.37 16.35 6.15
CA ASN A 25 0.84 17.54 6.81
C ASN A 25 1.52 18.83 6.33
N LEU A 26 2.83 18.80 6.09
CA LEU A 26 3.58 19.94 5.57
C LEU A 26 3.15 20.29 4.15
N THR A 27 3.08 19.30 3.25
CA THR A 27 2.58 19.49 1.88
C THR A 27 1.14 19.97 1.85
N TRP A 28 0.29 19.45 2.75
CA TRP A 28 -1.08 19.93 2.91
C TRP A 28 -1.15 21.39 3.38
N PHE A 29 -0.34 21.76 4.35
CA PHE A 29 -0.26 23.12 4.90
C PHE A 29 0.17 24.13 3.83
N PHE A 30 1.15 23.79 3.00
CA PHE A 30 1.61 24.64 1.89
C PHE A 30 0.65 24.71 0.71
N ARG A 31 -0.27 23.75 0.57
CA ARG A 31 -1.30 23.76 -0.47
C ARG A 31 -2.56 24.55 -0.09
N ARG A 32 -2.69 25.03 1.15
CA ARG A 32 -3.84 25.87 1.52
C ARG A 32 -3.68 27.25 0.88
N PRO A 33 -4.75 27.82 0.29
CA PRO A 33 -4.70 29.16 -0.29
C PRO A 33 -4.23 30.16 0.78
N ARG A 34 -3.09 30.78 0.49
CA ARG A 34 -2.39 31.77 1.33
C ARG A 34 -2.10 33.01 0.50
N PRO A 35 -1.85 34.17 1.14
CA PRO A 35 -1.52 35.42 0.44
C PRO A 35 -0.40 35.24 -0.60
N ASP A 36 -0.48 36.02 -1.67
CA ASP A 36 0.02 35.75 -3.03
C ASP A 36 1.45 35.20 -3.16
N THR A 37 2.40 35.64 -2.34
CA THR A 37 3.83 35.33 -2.52
C THR A 37 4.21 33.86 -2.27
N ALA A 38 3.58 33.20 -1.29
CA ALA A 38 3.84 31.78 -1.04
C ALA A 38 3.19 30.88 -2.11
N ASN A 39 2.05 31.30 -2.65
CA ASN A 39 1.33 30.57 -3.68
C ASN A 39 2.07 30.62 -5.03
N GLU A 40 2.77 31.73 -5.30
CA GLU A 40 3.61 31.88 -6.49
C GLU A 40 4.82 30.93 -6.46
N ILE A 41 5.48 30.77 -5.31
CA ILE A 41 6.61 29.82 -5.17
C ILE A 41 6.12 28.38 -5.30
N VAL A 42 5.02 28.02 -4.62
CA VAL A 42 4.45 26.67 -4.68
C VAL A 42 3.98 26.34 -6.10
N SER A 43 3.28 27.25 -6.77
CA SER A 43 2.84 27.04 -8.16
C SER A 43 4.02 26.95 -9.12
N ARG A 44 5.06 27.77 -8.97
CA ARG A 44 6.29 27.68 -9.78
C ARG A 44 7.02 26.35 -9.59
N LEU A 45 7.07 25.84 -8.36
CA LEU A 45 7.66 24.53 -8.07
C LEU A 45 6.80 23.36 -8.58
N THR A 46 5.47 23.48 -8.48
CA THR A 46 4.52 22.44 -8.91
C THR A 46 4.38 22.38 -10.43
N ASN A 47 4.49 23.54 -11.11
CA ASN A 47 4.46 23.66 -12.56
C ASN A 47 5.83 23.41 -13.22
N TRP A 48 6.86 23.11 -12.43
CA TRP A 48 8.17 22.80 -12.97
C TRP A 48 8.11 21.48 -13.76
N ARG A 49 8.67 21.47 -14.99
CA ARG A 49 8.60 20.32 -15.91
C ARG A 49 9.08 18.99 -15.32
N PHE A 50 9.96 19.05 -14.32
CA PHE A 50 10.54 17.89 -13.66
C PHE A 50 9.85 17.51 -12.35
N ALA A 51 8.89 18.30 -11.87
CA ALA A 51 8.18 18.03 -10.63
C ALA A 51 7.52 16.64 -10.60
N PRO A 52 6.86 16.15 -11.68
CA PRO A 52 6.28 14.81 -11.68
C PRO A 52 7.35 13.71 -11.49
N SER A 53 8.49 13.82 -12.18
CA SER A 53 9.59 12.87 -12.09
C SER A 53 10.27 12.90 -10.73
N LEU A 54 10.50 14.09 -10.18
CA LEU A 54 11.09 14.28 -8.85
C LEU A 54 10.19 13.68 -7.76
N LEU A 55 8.87 13.93 -7.84
CA LEU A 55 7.92 13.34 -6.90
C LEU A 55 7.89 11.82 -7.02
N GLN A 56 7.98 11.26 -8.23
CA GLN A 56 8.04 9.82 -8.41
C GLN A 56 9.34 9.22 -7.85
N PHE A 57 10.47 9.91 -7.99
CA PHE A 57 11.74 9.51 -7.39
C PHE A 57 11.68 9.55 -5.86
N LEU A 58 11.15 10.63 -5.27
CA LEU A 58 10.95 10.73 -3.82
C LEU A 58 10.02 9.63 -3.29
N ARG A 59 8.95 9.31 -4.03
CA ARG A 59 8.08 8.17 -3.69
C ARG A 59 8.84 6.85 -3.75
N LEU A 60 9.63 6.61 -4.79
CA LEU A 60 10.45 5.40 -4.89
C LEU A 60 11.41 5.28 -3.70
N LEU A 61 12.08 6.38 -3.35
CA LEU A 61 13.01 6.42 -2.22
C LEU A 61 12.29 6.17 -0.88
N TYR A 62 11.09 6.70 -0.70
CA TYR A 62 10.30 6.48 0.52
C TYR A 62 9.75 5.04 0.60
N TYR A 63 9.05 4.58 -0.45
CA TYR A 63 8.34 3.31 -0.43
C TYR A 63 9.27 2.10 -0.56
N ILE A 64 10.38 2.21 -1.29
CA ILE A 64 11.33 1.11 -1.52
C ILE A 64 12.68 1.40 -0.90
N GLY A 65 13.20 2.61 -1.10
CA GLY A 65 14.53 2.99 -0.62
C GLY A 65 14.66 2.94 0.90
N LEU A 66 13.65 3.35 1.66
CA LEU A 66 13.68 3.33 3.13
C LEU A 66 13.66 1.89 3.67
N PRO A 67 12.74 1.00 3.26
CA PRO A 67 12.81 -0.41 3.64
C PRO A 67 14.13 -1.08 3.23
N TYR A 68 14.64 -0.77 2.04
CA TYR A 68 15.92 -1.29 1.56
C TYR A 68 17.11 -0.78 2.38
N GLY A 69 17.12 0.50 2.73
CA GLY A 69 18.14 1.09 3.58
C GLY A 69 18.11 0.54 5.00
N ALA A 70 16.92 0.32 5.56
CA ALA A 70 16.76 -0.34 6.86
C ALA A 70 17.25 -1.79 6.82
N LEU A 71 17.07 -2.50 5.70
CA LEU A 71 17.59 -3.85 5.50
C LEU A 71 19.13 -3.88 5.43
N LEU A 72 19.76 -2.92 4.71
CA LEU A 72 21.21 -2.90 4.53
C LEU A 72 21.98 -2.33 5.72
N TRP A 73 21.48 -1.24 6.30
CA TRP A 73 22.20 -0.48 7.33
C TRP A 73 21.62 -0.66 8.74
N GLY A 74 20.40 -1.21 8.86
CA GLY A 74 19.69 -1.32 10.13
C GLY A 74 20.21 -2.39 11.09
N ARG A 75 21.30 -3.11 10.76
CA ARG A 75 21.93 -4.14 11.61
C ARG A 75 20.89 -5.02 12.34
N ASP A 76 20.18 -5.84 11.56
CA ASP A 76 19.09 -6.73 12.02
C ASP A 76 17.75 -6.06 12.40
N ALA A 77 17.59 -4.75 12.20
CA ALA A 77 16.29 -4.07 12.35
C ALA A 77 15.20 -4.60 11.41
N VAL A 78 15.58 -5.16 10.26
CA VAL A 78 14.64 -5.72 9.27
C VAL A 78 15.08 -7.10 8.86
N ILE A 79 14.15 -8.07 8.94
CA ILE A 79 14.42 -9.45 8.53
C ILE A 79 13.77 -9.69 7.17
N ALA A 80 14.59 -10.07 6.19
CA ALA A 80 14.12 -10.35 4.83
C ALA A 80 12.99 -11.39 4.79
N SER A 81 13.01 -12.40 5.67
CA SER A 81 11.92 -13.40 5.76
C SER A 81 10.61 -12.80 6.29
N LEU A 82 10.66 -11.84 7.23
CA LEU A 82 9.48 -11.14 7.73
C LEU A 82 8.92 -10.11 6.73
N LEU A 83 9.74 -9.64 5.81
CA LEU A 83 9.26 -8.90 4.63
C LEU A 83 8.58 -9.82 3.61
N GLY A 84 8.82 -11.13 3.67
CA GLY A 84 8.37 -12.11 2.69
C GLY A 84 9.29 -12.27 1.48
N LEU A 85 10.57 -11.89 1.65
CA LEU A 85 11.64 -12.05 0.66
C LEU A 85 12.48 -13.31 0.91
N GLY A 86 12.52 -13.78 2.16
CA GLY A 86 13.21 -15.01 2.57
C GLY A 86 12.19 -16.10 2.89
N GLY A 87 11.81 -16.91 1.91
CA GLY A 87 10.98 -18.08 2.17
C GLY A 87 11.71 -18.99 3.16
N LYS A 88 11.02 -19.47 4.21
CA LYS A 88 11.49 -20.56 5.08
C LYS A 88 11.77 -21.89 4.32
N LYS A 89 11.53 -21.91 3.01
CA LYS A 89 11.49 -23.10 2.14
C LYS A 89 12.53 -23.04 1.01
N VAL A 90 13.55 -22.19 1.11
CA VAL A 90 14.70 -22.22 0.18
C VAL A 90 15.70 -23.30 0.63
N ASP A 91 15.20 -24.50 0.94
CA ASP A 91 16.00 -25.68 1.16
C ASP A 91 15.93 -26.56 -0.10
N VAL A 92 17.04 -26.53 -0.85
CA VAL A 92 17.65 -27.57 -1.69
C VAL A 92 16.75 -28.72 -2.21
N THR A 93 15.71 -28.44 -3.00
CA THR A 93 15.36 -29.16 -4.25
C THR A 93 14.15 -28.50 -4.94
N PRO A 94 14.23 -28.16 -6.25
CA PRO A 94 13.12 -27.53 -6.98
C PRO A 94 11.80 -28.33 -7.00
N ALA A 95 11.90 -29.67 -6.93
CA ALA A 95 10.75 -30.56 -6.98
C ALA A 95 9.93 -30.60 -5.68
N ALA A 96 10.57 -30.43 -4.51
CA ALA A 96 9.89 -30.46 -3.22
C ALA A 96 9.05 -29.18 -2.97
N ASN A 97 9.44 -28.06 -3.57
CA ASN A 97 8.82 -26.75 -3.36
C ASN A 97 7.61 -26.46 -4.28
N TRP A 98 7.31 -27.32 -5.26
CA TRP A 98 6.20 -27.05 -6.19
C TRP A 98 4.83 -27.12 -5.52
N LEU A 99 4.61 -28.07 -4.62
CA LEU A 99 3.32 -28.23 -3.94
C LEU A 99 3.04 -27.04 -3.01
N ASP A 100 4.07 -26.57 -2.31
CA ASP A 100 3.99 -25.39 -1.45
C ASP A 100 3.69 -24.12 -2.25
N TRP A 101 4.36 -23.95 -3.39
CA TRP A 101 4.08 -22.82 -4.27
C TRP A 101 2.68 -22.89 -4.87
N ALA A 102 2.22 -24.08 -5.31
CA ALA A 102 0.87 -24.29 -5.80
C ALA A 102 -0.18 -24.00 -4.73
N TYR A 103 0.08 -24.37 -3.48
CA TYR A 103 -0.76 -24.06 -2.33
C TYR A 103 -0.85 -22.55 -2.08
N ASP A 104 0.28 -21.84 -2.09
CA ASP A 104 0.33 -20.39 -1.90
C ASP A 104 -0.38 -19.64 -3.03
N VAL A 105 -0.19 -20.09 -4.29
CA VAL A 105 -0.93 -19.57 -5.45
C VAL A 105 -2.42 -19.87 -5.33
N GLY A 106 -2.80 -21.05 -4.83
CA GLY A 106 -4.19 -21.41 -4.55
C GLY A 106 -4.86 -20.44 -3.58
N TRP A 107 -4.19 -20.13 -2.46
CA TRP A 107 -4.68 -19.10 -1.52
C TRP A 107 -4.74 -17.72 -2.14
N THR A 108 -3.74 -17.35 -2.93
CA THR A 108 -3.69 -16.06 -3.64
C THR A 108 -4.88 -15.93 -4.58
N ALA A 109 -5.19 -16.97 -5.35
CA ALA A 109 -6.33 -17.01 -6.25
C ALA A 109 -7.65 -16.96 -5.47
N ALA A 110 -7.81 -17.78 -4.43
CA ALA A 110 -9.03 -17.84 -3.62
C ALA A 110 -9.34 -16.48 -2.96
N LEU A 111 -8.38 -15.90 -2.24
CA LEU A 111 -8.54 -14.60 -1.60
C LEU A 111 -8.71 -13.49 -2.63
N GLY A 112 -7.97 -13.54 -3.75
CA GLY A 112 -8.06 -12.56 -4.82
C GLY A 112 -9.45 -12.55 -5.48
N ILE A 113 -10.02 -13.72 -5.80
CA ILE A 113 -11.36 -13.85 -6.39
C ILE A 113 -12.42 -13.33 -5.41
N VAL A 114 -12.35 -13.73 -4.14
CA VAL A 114 -13.32 -13.29 -3.12
C VAL A 114 -13.23 -11.78 -2.92
N ALA A 115 -12.02 -11.23 -2.75
CA ALA A 115 -11.81 -9.79 -2.59
C ALA A 115 -12.30 -9.00 -3.81
N TRP A 116 -11.96 -9.46 -5.03
CA TRP A 116 -12.42 -8.84 -6.26
C TRP A 116 -13.95 -8.87 -6.37
N ALA A 117 -14.59 -10.01 -6.08
CA ALA A 117 -16.04 -10.14 -6.16
C ALA A 117 -16.74 -9.19 -5.17
N LEU A 118 -16.29 -9.15 -3.92
CA LEU A 118 -16.84 -8.25 -2.89
C LEU A 118 -16.65 -6.78 -3.25
N LEU A 119 -15.46 -6.40 -3.71
CA LEU A 119 -15.18 -5.02 -4.12
C LEU A 119 -15.95 -4.63 -5.39
N ALA A 120 -16.12 -5.54 -6.34
CA ALA A 120 -16.90 -5.30 -7.55
C ALA A 120 -18.40 -5.14 -7.22
N LEU A 121 -18.92 -5.93 -6.28
CA LEU A 121 -20.30 -5.78 -5.78
C LEU A 121 -20.47 -4.45 -5.05
N GLY A 122 -19.55 -4.10 -4.15
CA GLY A 122 -19.55 -2.82 -3.44
C GLY A 122 -19.49 -1.63 -4.41
N TRP A 123 -18.64 -1.73 -5.43
CA TRP A 123 -18.53 -0.73 -6.49
C TRP A 123 -19.82 -0.56 -7.29
N ARG A 124 -20.46 -1.67 -7.68
CA ARG A 124 -21.76 -1.64 -8.38
C ARG A 124 -22.86 -1.02 -7.51
N ALA A 125 -22.93 -1.40 -6.24
CA ALA A 125 -23.88 -0.82 -5.30
C ALA A 125 -23.65 0.70 -5.14
N TYR A 126 -22.38 1.10 -5.05
CA TYR A 126 -21.99 2.51 -4.97
C TYR A 126 -22.38 3.30 -6.23
N ARG A 127 -22.13 2.76 -7.42
CA ARG A 127 -22.52 3.41 -8.69
C ARG A 127 -24.04 3.56 -8.81
N ARG A 128 -24.81 2.55 -8.41
CA ARG A 128 -26.28 2.64 -8.40
C ARG A 128 -26.74 3.80 -7.50
N ALA A 129 -26.22 3.87 -6.28
CA ALA A 129 -26.54 4.95 -5.37
C ALA A 129 -26.16 6.35 -5.91
N LEU A 130 -25.02 6.48 -6.61
CA LEU A 130 -24.64 7.74 -7.26
C LEU A 130 -25.53 8.10 -8.45
N GLY A 131 -25.95 7.10 -9.23
CA GLY A 131 -26.89 7.27 -10.34
C GLY A 131 -28.25 7.78 -9.87
N ASP A 132 -28.78 7.20 -8.80
CA ASP A 132 -30.02 7.63 -8.16
C ASP A 132 -29.90 9.06 -7.61
N ALA A 133 -28.71 9.45 -7.14
CA ALA A 133 -28.40 10.80 -6.69
C ALA A 133 -28.08 11.79 -7.84
N GLY A 134 -28.13 11.37 -9.11
CA GLY A 134 -27.89 12.22 -10.28
C GLY A 134 -26.42 12.61 -10.53
N SER A 135 -25.46 12.00 -9.83
CA SER A 135 -24.03 12.30 -9.99
C SER A 135 -23.40 11.48 -11.11
N LYS A 136 -22.93 12.15 -12.17
CA LYS A 136 -22.29 11.52 -13.35
C LYS A 136 -20.78 11.68 -13.43
N SER A 137 -20.13 12.15 -12.36
CA SER A 137 -18.68 12.40 -12.41
C SER A 137 -17.87 11.10 -12.43
N PRO A 138 -16.77 11.06 -13.22
CA PRO A 138 -15.87 9.93 -13.25
C PRO A 138 -15.23 9.73 -11.87
N VAL A 139 -15.27 8.50 -11.38
CA VAL A 139 -14.65 8.14 -10.10
C VAL A 139 -13.15 7.97 -10.28
N ALA A 140 -12.36 8.49 -9.34
CA ALA A 140 -10.90 8.48 -9.42
C ALA A 140 -10.34 7.06 -9.54
N GLY A 141 -9.46 6.84 -10.53
CA GLY A 141 -8.75 5.58 -10.74
C GLY A 141 -9.39 4.62 -11.75
N ALA A 142 -10.59 4.92 -12.27
CA ALA A 142 -11.24 4.10 -13.30
C ALA A 142 -10.39 3.97 -14.59
N ASP A 143 -9.64 5.02 -14.94
CA ASP A 143 -8.82 5.05 -16.16
C ASP A 143 -7.36 4.64 -15.98
N ALA A 144 -6.96 4.25 -14.77
CA ALA A 144 -5.57 3.92 -14.47
C ALA A 144 -5.04 2.79 -15.39
N SER A 145 -3.79 2.94 -15.85
CA SER A 145 -3.13 1.90 -16.63
C SER A 145 -2.75 0.72 -15.73
N GLY A 146 -2.79 -0.51 -16.27
CA GLY A 146 -2.40 -1.71 -15.51
C GLY A 146 -0.98 -1.62 -14.94
N TRP A 147 -0.06 -0.99 -15.68
CA TRP A 147 1.30 -0.73 -15.21
C TRP A 147 1.36 0.26 -14.03
N ALA A 148 0.58 1.34 -14.08
CA ALA A 148 0.49 2.26 -12.95
C ALA A 148 -0.04 1.54 -11.71
N LEU A 149 -1.06 0.70 -11.85
CA LEU A 149 -1.60 -0.09 -10.75
C LEU A 149 -0.60 -1.11 -10.19
N LEU A 150 0.20 -1.76 -11.04
CA LEU A 150 1.24 -2.69 -10.58
C LEU A 150 2.30 -1.96 -9.75
N ARG A 151 2.75 -0.80 -10.22
CA ARG A 151 3.72 0.04 -9.49
C ARG A 151 3.15 0.51 -8.15
N GLU A 152 1.89 0.95 -8.13
CA GLU A 152 1.23 1.36 -6.88
C GLU A 152 1.08 0.16 -5.93
N ALA A 153 0.70 -1.03 -6.42
CA ALA A 153 0.64 -2.25 -5.62
C ALA A 153 2.01 -2.57 -4.99
N ALA A 154 3.09 -2.55 -5.79
CA ALA A 154 4.45 -2.79 -5.30
C ALA A 154 4.84 -1.80 -4.18
N PHE A 155 4.54 -0.50 -4.36
CA PHE A 155 4.81 0.50 -3.32
C PHE A 155 4.06 0.22 -2.02
N HIS A 156 2.75 -0.02 -2.09
CA HIS A 156 1.95 -0.24 -0.89
C HIS A 156 2.37 -1.54 -0.18
N GLU A 157 2.54 -2.64 -0.91
CA GLU A 157 2.90 -3.93 -0.30
C GLU A 157 4.28 -3.91 0.33
N VAL A 158 5.29 -3.28 -0.29
CA VAL A 158 6.62 -3.13 0.30
C VAL A 158 6.57 -2.29 1.58
N HIS A 159 5.81 -1.19 1.56
CA HIS A 159 5.66 -0.31 2.73
C HIS A 159 4.90 -0.97 3.88
N TRP A 160 3.81 -1.68 3.57
CA TRP A 160 3.08 -2.45 4.57
C TRP A 160 3.92 -3.61 5.11
N ALA A 161 4.73 -4.25 4.26
CA ALA A 161 5.69 -5.26 4.67
C ALA A 161 6.72 -4.72 5.67
N PHE A 162 7.19 -3.51 5.43
CA PHE A 162 8.07 -2.82 6.34
C PHE A 162 7.37 -2.48 7.67
N TYR A 163 6.13 -1.99 7.65
CA TYR A 163 5.37 -1.67 8.87
C TYR A 163 5.04 -2.88 9.73
N ARG A 164 4.79 -4.06 9.14
CA ARG A 164 4.56 -5.29 9.93
C ARG A 164 5.83 -5.84 10.57
N ASN A 165 7.02 -5.48 10.10
CA ASN A 165 8.27 -6.10 10.56
C ASN A 165 8.54 -5.90 12.06
N ALA A 166 8.47 -4.67 12.60
CA ALA A 166 8.69 -4.43 14.03
C ALA A 166 7.60 -5.06 14.93
N PRO A 167 6.31 -4.95 14.60
CA PRO A 167 5.25 -5.72 15.27
C PRO A 167 5.44 -7.23 15.21
N LEU A 168 5.89 -7.82 14.10
CA LEU A 168 6.15 -9.26 13.97
C LEU A 168 7.23 -9.74 14.96
N LEU A 169 8.25 -8.92 15.19
CA LEU A 169 9.33 -9.22 16.14
C LEU A 169 8.89 -9.17 17.61
N THR A 170 7.90 -8.33 17.93
CA THR A 170 7.54 -8.05 19.33
C THR A 170 6.23 -8.67 19.77
N LEU A 171 5.27 -8.81 18.87
CA LEU A 171 3.91 -9.29 19.15
C LEU A 171 3.67 -10.71 18.59
N GLY A 172 4.64 -11.27 17.88
CA GLY A 172 4.52 -12.55 17.18
C GLY A 172 3.75 -12.45 15.87
N ALA A 173 3.59 -13.58 15.19
CA ALA A 173 3.14 -13.59 13.81
C ALA A 173 1.72 -13.01 13.63
N TYR A 174 0.76 -13.41 14.47
CA TYR A 174 -0.65 -13.01 14.29
C TYR A 174 -0.85 -11.53 14.59
N TRP A 175 -0.48 -11.11 15.81
CA TRP A 175 -0.60 -9.72 16.24
C TRP A 175 0.35 -8.78 15.51
N GLY A 176 1.48 -9.27 14.99
CA GLY A 176 2.40 -8.48 14.20
C GLY A 176 1.81 -7.99 12.88
N ILE A 177 1.06 -8.85 12.17
CA ILE A 177 0.38 -8.45 10.93
C ILE A 177 -0.64 -7.34 11.21
N TRP A 178 -1.49 -7.54 12.22
CA TRP A 178 -2.51 -6.56 12.60
C TRP A 178 -1.89 -5.28 13.18
N GLY A 179 -0.77 -5.38 13.89
CA GLY A 179 0.00 -4.24 14.38
C GLY A 179 0.56 -3.39 13.24
N GLY A 180 1.12 -4.02 12.20
CA GLY A 180 1.57 -3.32 11.00
C GLY A 180 0.42 -2.62 10.26
N LEU A 181 -0.74 -3.28 10.17
CA LEU A 181 -1.94 -2.69 9.59
C LEU A 181 -2.45 -1.51 10.44
N ALA A 182 -2.40 -1.60 11.76
CA ALA A 182 -2.75 -0.50 12.66
C ALA A 182 -1.84 0.72 12.45
N MET A 183 -0.54 0.51 12.21
CA MET A 183 0.38 1.60 11.85
C MET A 183 0.01 2.25 10.51
N ALA A 184 -0.31 1.45 9.49
CA ALA A 184 -0.76 1.97 8.19
C ALA A 184 -2.10 2.73 8.31
N ALA A 185 -3.02 2.24 9.15
CA ALA A 185 -4.28 2.91 9.44
C ALA A 185 -4.07 4.23 10.19
N LEU A 186 -3.14 4.28 11.14
CA LEU A 186 -2.77 5.50 11.85
C LEU A 186 -2.15 6.53 10.90
N GLU A 187 -1.25 6.10 10.02
CA GLU A 187 -0.70 6.94 8.96
C GLU A 187 -1.82 7.55 8.10
N ALA A 188 -2.75 6.72 7.64
CA ALA A 188 -3.88 7.15 6.82
C ALA A 188 -4.83 8.10 7.58
N ALA A 189 -5.11 7.85 8.85
CA ALA A 189 -5.96 8.69 9.68
C ALA A 189 -5.34 10.08 9.92
N LEU A 190 -4.02 10.15 10.08
CA LEU A 190 -3.29 11.40 10.29
C LEU A 190 -2.97 12.14 8.98
N ASN A 191 -3.12 11.49 7.83
CA ASN A 191 -2.94 12.09 6.52
C ASN A 191 -4.17 12.95 6.13
N PRO A 192 -4.03 14.28 6.00
CA PRO A 192 -5.15 15.15 5.63
C PRO A 192 -5.68 14.92 4.21
N VAL A 193 -4.83 14.47 3.27
CA VAL A 193 -5.25 14.13 1.90
C VAL A 193 -6.12 12.88 1.93
N TRP A 194 -5.77 11.89 2.75
CA TRP A 194 -6.57 10.69 2.92
C TRP A 194 -7.95 11.03 3.50
N ARG A 195 -7.99 11.74 4.64
CA ARG A 195 -9.25 12.16 5.28
C ARG A 195 -10.16 12.95 4.36
N LYS A 196 -9.62 13.92 3.62
CA LYS A 196 -10.42 14.70 2.66
C LYS A 196 -10.90 13.87 1.47
N GLY A 197 -10.10 12.91 1.01
CA GLY A 197 -10.53 12.02 -0.06
C GLY A 197 -11.66 11.08 0.38
N LEU A 198 -11.70 10.66 1.65
CA LEU A 198 -12.77 9.80 2.17
C LEU A 198 -14.09 10.56 2.26
N ALA A 199 -14.04 11.87 2.50
CA ALA A 199 -15.20 12.74 2.47
C ALA A 199 -15.66 13.11 1.04
N ASP A 200 -14.84 12.83 0.02
CA ASP A 200 -15.13 13.14 -1.38
C ASP A 200 -15.68 11.88 -2.08
N PRO A 201 -16.97 11.87 -2.50
CA PRO A 201 -17.57 10.72 -3.19
C PRO A 201 -16.80 10.25 -4.44
N GLN A 202 -16.02 11.11 -5.09
CA GLN A 202 -15.25 10.73 -6.26
C GLN A 202 -13.93 10.03 -5.91
N LYS A 203 -13.43 10.18 -4.69
CA LYS A 203 -12.13 9.65 -4.23
C LYS A 203 -12.25 8.57 -3.17
N ALA A 204 -13.32 8.60 -2.37
CA ALA A 204 -13.57 7.67 -1.29
C ALA A 204 -13.51 6.20 -1.74
N PRO A 205 -14.10 5.79 -2.89
CA PRO A 205 -14.04 4.40 -3.33
C PRO A 205 -12.61 3.87 -3.52
N ALA A 206 -11.73 4.67 -4.12
CA ALA A 206 -10.34 4.28 -4.34
C ALA A 206 -9.56 4.13 -3.04
N GLN A 207 -9.86 4.96 -2.04
CA GLN A 207 -9.22 4.89 -0.72
C GLN A 207 -9.75 3.72 0.12
N LEU A 208 -11.06 3.49 0.11
CA LEU A 208 -11.67 2.32 0.74
C LEU A 208 -11.16 1.02 0.11
N MET A 209 -11.01 0.97 -1.21
CA MET A 209 -10.41 -0.16 -1.92
C MET A 209 -8.97 -0.42 -1.44
N ARG A 210 -8.14 0.63 -1.33
CA ARG A 210 -6.77 0.49 -0.79
C ARG A 210 -6.76 -0.03 0.64
N GLY A 211 -7.67 0.45 1.50
CA GLY A 211 -7.82 -0.06 2.86
C GLY A 211 -8.23 -1.53 2.90
N ALA A 212 -9.19 -1.93 2.07
CA ALA A 212 -9.61 -3.33 1.95
C ALA A 212 -8.48 -4.22 1.44
N LEU A 213 -7.70 -3.75 0.46
CA LEU A 213 -6.54 -4.47 -0.05
C LEU A 213 -5.44 -4.64 0.99
N ALA A 214 -5.25 -3.67 1.90
CA ALA A 214 -4.32 -3.81 3.03
C ALA A 214 -4.73 -4.93 3.99
N VAL A 215 -6.03 -5.07 4.26
CA VAL A 215 -6.57 -6.16 5.09
C VAL A 215 -6.37 -7.50 4.39
N VAL A 216 -6.75 -7.59 3.11
CA VAL A 216 -6.65 -8.83 2.32
C VAL A 216 -5.19 -9.25 2.14
N SER A 217 -4.27 -8.32 1.87
CA SER A 217 -2.85 -8.63 1.74
C SER A 217 -2.21 -9.02 3.07
N GLY A 218 -2.66 -8.45 4.19
CA GLY A 218 -2.31 -8.93 5.53
C GLY A 218 -2.73 -10.38 5.77
N ALA A 219 -3.98 -10.73 5.43
CA ALA A 219 -4.48 -12.10 5.53
C ALA A 219 -3.76 -13.07 4.57
N LEU A 220 -3.42 -12.63 3.36
CA LEU A 220 -2.62 -13.45 2.43
C LEU A 220 -1.22 -13.67 2.98
N PHE A 221 -0.58 -12.63 3.53
CA PHE A 221 0.76 -12.72 4.08
C PHE A 221 0.81 -13.67 5.27
N TRP A 222 -0.23 -13.70 6.10
CA TRP A 222 -0.36 -14.69 7.17
C TRP A 222 -0.23 -16.14 6.66
N GLN A 223 -0.80 -16.43 5.48
CA GLN A 223 -0.75 -17.77 4.91
C GLN A 223 0.53 -18.06 4.14
N THR A 224 0.95 -17.13 3.27
CA THR A 224 2.01 -17.40 2.28
C THR A 224 3.38 -16.88 2.70
N HIS A 225 3.42 -15.87 3.59
CA HIS A 225 4.62 -15.10 3.90
C HIS A 225 5.37 -14.63 2.63
N ASN A 226 4.63 -14.33 1.55
CA ASN A 226 5.21 -14.06 0.24
C ASN A 226 4.79 -12.68 -0.25
N LEU A 227 5.77 -11.76 -0.33
CA LEU A 227 5.54 -10.40 -0.77
C LEU A 227 5.08 -10.33 -2.23
N TRP A 228 5.67 -11.14 -3.10
CA TRP A 228 5.37 -11.11 -4.53
C TRP A 228 3.93 -11.54 -4.81
N LEU A 229 3.44 -12.55 -4.11
CA LEU A 229 2.05 -12.97 -4.22
C LEU A 229 1.08 -11.89 -3.71
N ALA A 230 1.44 -11.17 -2.64
CA ALA A 230 0.67 -10.01 -2.17
C ALA A 230 0.63 -8.88 -3.23
N VAL A 231 1.77 -8.57 -3.86
CA VAL A 231 1.84 -7.58 -4.95
C VAL A 231 0.96 -8.01 -6.12
N MET A 232 1.03 -9.28 -6.54
CA MET A 232 0.23 -9.80 -7.64
C MET A 232 -1.26 -9.81 -7.32
N LEU A 233 -1.66 -10.17 -6.09
CA LEU A 233 -3.05 -10.10 -5.64
C LEU A 233 -3.56 -8.66 -5.69
N HIS A 234 -2.83 -7.73 -5.06
CA HIS A 234 -3.21 -6.32 -5.01
C HIS A 234 -3.37 -5.74 -6.41
N TRP A 235 -2.38 -5.97 -7.27
CA TRP A 235 -2.41 -5.54 -8.66
C TRP A 235 -3.58 -6.16 -9.43
N GLY A 236 -3.74 -7.48 -9.37
CA GLY A 236 -4.76 -8.21 -10.10
C GLY A 236 -6.18 -7.77 -9.72
N VAL A 237 -6.45 -7.62 -8.42
CA VAL A 237 -7.75 -7.12 -7.93
C VAL A 237 -7.99 -5.69 -8.40
N SER A 238 -7.02 -4.79 -8.22
CA SER A 238 -7.14 -3.38 -8.62
C SER A 238 -7.36 -3.23 -10.13
N TRP A 239 -6.61 -3.98 -10.93
CA TRP A 239 -6.70 -3.94 -12.38
C TRP A 239 -8.01 -4.55 -12.88
N GLY A 240 -8.44 -5.68 -12.30
CA GLY A 240 -9.73 -6.29 -12.59
C GLY A 240 -10.90 -5.34 -12.31
N LEU A 241 -10.84 -4.60 -11.21
CA LEU A 241 -11.85 -3.58 -10.89
C LEU A 241 -11.82 -2.41 -11.88
N ALA A 242 -10.64 -1.93 -12.26
CA ALA A 242 -10.51 -0.88 -13.27
C ALA A 242 -11.09 -1.31 -14.63
N LEU A 243 -10.88 -2.57 -15.04
CA LEU A 243 -11.47 -3.12 -16.27
C LEU A 243 -13.01 -3.21 -16.18
N CYS A 244 -13.55 -3.60 -15.03
CA CYS A 244 -15.00 -3.56 -14.80
C CYS A 244 -15.56 -2.13 -14.80
N ALA A 245 -14.79 -1.17 -14.29
CA ALA A 245 -15.18 0.23 -14.30
C ALA A 245 -15.33 0.75 -15.74
N LYS A 246 -14.34 0.47 -16.61
CA LYS A 246 -14.30 0.87 -18.03
C LYS A 246 -15.38 0.24 -18.92
N ARG A 247 -15.85 -0.97 -18.60
CA ARG A 247 -16.92 -1.63 -19.38
C ARG A 247 -18.31 -1.04 -19.14
N GLU A 248 -18.48 -0.33 -18.03
CA GLU A 248 -19.76 0.24 -17.62
C GLU A 248 -19.84 1.77 -17.91
N THR A 249 -18.83 2.33 -18.59
CA THR A 249 -18.79 3.71 -19.12
C THR A 249 -18.96 3.70 -20.63
#